data_AF-A0A8E5HVI2-F1
#
_entry.id   AF-A0A8E5HVI2-F1
#
_cell.length_a   1.000
_cell.length_b   1.000
_cell.length_c   1.000
_cell.angle_alpha   90.00
_cell.angle_beta   90.00
_cell.angle_gamma   90.00
#
_symmetry.space_group_name_H-M   'P 1'
#
loop_
_entity.id
_entity.type
_entity.pdbx_description
1 polymer ?
#
loop_
_entity_poly.entity_id
_entity_poly.type
_entity_poly.pdbx_seq_one_letter_code
_entity_poly.pdbx_strand_id
1 'polypeptide(L)'
;MEPLRLLRTDWAMWRNMVAGPITEECLFRSSAVPLLLTAGCSLKSIILLSPLVFGLAHVHHFCEFRITHPQAPLWAAIARSVLQFSYTTIFGAYATFLFLRTGSLIAVIAVHTLCNSMGLPRVHGVLEPYWVPDGEFRQNKNIIRWTVPYYLLLVGGSVLWWKSLLPWTKSSMALASFGT
;
A
#
# COMPACT_ATOMS: atom_id res chain seq x y z
N MET A 1 -10.18 22.81 1.92
CA MET A 1 -10.30 22.28 0.54
C MET A 1 -8.95 22.17 -0.19
N GLU A 2 -7.83 22.60 0.40
CA GLU A 2 -6.47 22.46 -0.13
C GLU A 2 -6.14 21.07 -0.74
N PRO A 3 -6.43 19.93 -0.06
CA PRO A 3 -6.02 18.62 -0.56
C PRO A 3 -6.73 18.23 -1.86
N LEU A 4 -8.01 18.58 -1.99
CA LEU A 4 -8.80 18.34 -3.20
C LEU A 4 -8.40 19.27 -4.35
N ARG A 5 -7.88 20.47 -4.04
CA ARG A 5 -7.29 21.35 -5.05
C ARG A 5 -5.99 20.77 -5.55
N LEU A 6 -5.08 20.38 -4.65
CA LEU A 6 -3.82 19.73 -5.01
C LEU A 6 -4.06 18.46 -5.84
N LEU A 7 -5.06 17.63 -5.50
CA LEU A 7 -5.38 16.41 -6.29
C LEU A 7 -5.80 16.70 -7.73
N ARG A 8 -6.29 17.90 -8.00
CA ARG A 8 -6.72 18.33 -9.34
C ARG A 8 -5.64 19.11 -10.09
N THR A 9 -4.80 19.83 -9.38
CA THR A 9 -3.78 20.71 -9.98
C THR A 9 -2.41 20.05 -10.09
N ASP A 10 -2.08 19.13 -9.19
CA ASP A 10 -0.84 18.37 -9.20
C ASP A 10 -1.04 17.03 -9.92
N TRP A 11 -0.49 16.94 -11.13
CA TRP A 11 -0.54 15.73 -11.94
C TRP A 11 0.13 14.53 -11.29
N ALA A 12 1.24 14.75 -10.56
CA ALA A 12 1.94 13.65 -9.91
C ALA A 12 1.09 13.07 -8.77
N MET A 13 0.44 13.93 -8.00
CA MET A 13 -0.45 13.48 -6.93
C MET A 13 -1.71 12.80 -7.48
N TRP A 14 -2.32 13.34 -8.54
CA TRP A 14 -3.46 12.70 -9.20
C TRP A 14 -3.09 11.30 -9.71
N ARG A 15 -1.94 11.18 -10.39
CA ARG A 15 -1.42 9.90 -10.88
C ARG A 15 -1.24 8.91 -9.74
N ASN A 16 -0.62 9.32 -8.63
CA ASN A 16 -0.29 8.41 -7.52
C ASN A 16 -1.52 7.99 -6.69
N MET A 17 -2.55 8.85 -6.61
CA MET A 17 -3.72 8.60 -5.75
C MET A 17 -4.92 8.01 -6.51
N VAL A 18 -5.01 8.26 -7.82
CA VAL A 18 -6.18 7.88 -8.64
C VAL A 18 -5.76 6.97 -9.79
N ALA A 19 -4.95 7.48 -10.72
CA ALA A 19 -4.67 6.76 -11.97
C ALA A 19 -3.92 5.45 -11.73
N GLY A 20 -2.81 5.50 -10.99
CA GLY A 20 -1.98 4.35 -10.65
C GLY A 20 -2.77 3.25 -9.96
N PRO A 21 -3.44 3.52 -8.82
CA PRO A 21 -4.27 2.53 -8.15
C PRO A 21 -5.33 1.88 -9.06
N ILE A 22 -6.01 2.66 -9.90
CA ILE A 22 -7.02 2.13 -10.82
C ILE A 22 -6.37 1.23 -11.88
N THR A 23 -5.34 1.71 -12.58
CA THR A 23 -4.74 0.97 -13.70
C THR A 23 -4.01 -0.28 -13.21
N GLU A 24 -3.29 -0.18 -12.09
CA GLU A 24 -2.55 -1.28 -11.50
C GLU A 24 -3.50 -2.38 -11.00
N GLU A 25 -4.55 -2.05 -10.24
CA GLU A 25 -5.48 -3.08 -9.76
C GLU A 25 -6.31 -3.68 -10.91
N CYS A 26 -6.66 -2.91 -11.95
CA CYS A 26 -7.27 -3.46 -13.17
C CYS A 26 -6.37 -4.50 -13.82
N LEU A 27 -5.08 -4.19 -14.03
CA LEU A 27 -4.14 -5.08 -14.70
C LEU A 27 -3.81 -6.31 -13.84
N PHE A 28 -3.40 -6.09 -12.59
CA PHE A 28 -2.86 -7.15 -11.74
C PHE A 28 -3.93 -7.94 -10.98
N ARG A 29 -5.16 -7.41 -10.80
CA ARG A 29 -6.28 -8.16 -10.22
C ARG A 29 -7.26 -8.58 -11.30
N SER A 30 -7.95 -7.64 -11.90
CA SER A 30 -9.09 -7.97 -12.77
C SER A 30 -8.69 -8.70 -14.06
N SER A 31 -7.49 -8.46 -14.59
CA SER A 31 -6.99 -9.22 -15.74
C SER A 31 -6.21 -10.47 -15.33
N ALA A 32 -5.19 -10.34 -14.48
CA ALA A 32 -4.29 -11.46 -14.17
C ALA A 32 -4.92 -12.55 -13.26
N VAL A 33 -5.65 -12.18 -12.20
CA VAL A 33 -6.13 -13.16 -11.20
C VAL A 33 -7.18 -14.11 -11.78
N PRO A 34 -8.23 -13.65 -12.50
CA PRO A 34 -9.19 -14.55 -13.14
C PRO A 34 -8.55 -15.53 -14.11
N LEU A 35 -7.55 -15.11 -14.88
CA LEU A 35 -6.82 -15.99 -15.80
C LEU A 35 -6.06 -17.10 -15.04
N LEU A 36 -5.45 -16.78 -13.91
CA LEU A 36 -4.78 -17.78 -13.08
C LEU A 36 -5.78 -18.73 -12.42
N LEU A 37 -6.97 -18.25 -12.03
CA LEU A 37 -8.04 -19.09 -11.53
C LEU A 37 -8.56 -20.06 -12.60
N THR A 38 -8.82 -19.58 -13.82
CA THR A 38 -9.30 -20.43 -14.92
C THR A 38 -8.23 -21.40 -15.43
N ALA A 39 -6.95 -21.05 -15.30
CA ALA A 39 -5.83 -21.95 -15.54
C ALA A 39 -5.66 -23.05 -14.46
N GLY A 40 -6.51 -23.06 -13.41
CA GLY A 40 -6.46 -24.06 -12.35
C GLY A 40 -5.28 -23.87 -11.38
N CYS A 41 -4.66 -22.69 -11.33
CA CYS A 41 -3.60 -22.42 -10.37
C CYS A 41 -4.14 -22.47 -8.92
N SER A 42 -3.34 -23.00 -7.99
CA SER A 42 -3.73 -23.03 -6.59
C SER A 42 -3.87 -21.61 -6.01
N LEU A 43 -4.77 -21.42 -5.04
CA LEU A 43 -4.94 -20.11 -4.37
C LEU A 43 -3.66 -19.61 -3.71
N LYS A 44 -2.88 -20.53 -3.12
CA LYS A 44 -1.58 -20.19 -2.53
C LYS A 44 -0.63 -19.65 -3.59
N SER A 45 -0.55 -20.28 -4.76
CA SER A 45 0.27 -19.81 -5.88
C SER A 45 -0.20 -18.44 -6.39
N ILE A 46 -1.51 -18.22 -6.51
CA ILE A 46 -2.07 -16.94 -6.96
C ILE A 46 -1.72 -15.81 -5.97
N ILE A 47 -1.89 -16.05 -4.68
CA ILE A 47 -1.63 -15.06 -3.62
C ILE A 47 -0.14 -14.79 -3.42
N LEU A 48 0.74 -15.77 -3.68
CA LEU A 48 2.17 -15.62 -3.42
C LEU A 48 2.99 -15.25 -4.66
N LEU A 49 2.63 -15.76 -5.84
CA LEU A 49 3.44 -15.60 -7.06
C LEU A 49 2.98 -14.45 -7.94
N SER A 50 1.67 -14.22 -8.11
CA SER A 50 1.20 -13.09 -8.93
C SER A 50 1.70 -11.72 -8.41
N PRO A 51 1.78 -11.49 -7.08
CA PRO A 51 2.34 -10.25 -6.54
C PRO A 51 3.84 -10.07 -6.74
N LEU A 52 4.60 -11.13 -7.05
CA LEU A 52 6.00 -10.99 -7.43
C LEU A 52 6.13 -10.25 -8.76
N VAL A 53 5.23 -10.51 -9.71
CA VAL A 53 5.18 -9.78 -10.99
C VAL A 53 4.81 -8.32 -10.75
N PHE A 54 3.84 -8.07 -9.87
CA PHE A 54 3.47 -6.71 -9.46
C PHE A 54 4.66 -5.96 -8.81
N GLY A 55 5.38 -6.61 -7.89
CA GLY A 55 6.56 -6.02 -7.28
C GLY A 55 7.70 -5.80 -8.27
N LEU A 56 7.93 -6.76 -9.17
CA LEU A 56 8.97 -6.67 -10.20
C LEU A 56 8.72 -5.50 -11.15
N ALA A 57 7.46 -5.23 -11.48
CA ALA A 57 7.10 -4.07 -12.29
C ALA A 57 7.60 -2.76 -11.69
N HIS A 58 7.76 -2.66 -10.36
CA HIS A 58 8.27 -1.47 -9.67
C HIS A 58 9.80 -1.36 -9.63
N VAL A 59 10.54 -2.38 -10.08
CA VAL A 59 12.01 -2.31 -10.15
C VAL A 59 12.47 -1.22 -11.12
N HIS A 60 11.63 -0.79 -12.06
CA HIS A 60 11.94 0.35 -12.95
C HIS A 60 12.27 1.65 -12.19
N HIS A 61 11.77 1.83 -10.96
CA HIS A 61 12.12 2.98 -10.12
C HIS A 61 13.60 3.00 -9.71
N PHE A 62 14.30 1.87 -9.77
CA PHE A 62 15.75 1.86 -9.65
C PHE A 62 16.40 2.73 -10.74
N CYS A 63 15.99 2.54 -12.00
CA CYS A 63 16.50 3.31 -13.13
C CYS A 63 16.14 4.79 -12.98
N GLU A 64 14.88 5.10 -12.64
CA GLU A 64 14.43 6.47 -12.39
C GLU A 64 15.27 7.15 -11.30
N PHE A 65 15.55 6.45 -10.20
CA PHE A 65 16.37 6.97 -9.11
C PHE A 65 17.82 7.21 -9.56
N ARG A 66 18.41 6.30 -10.33
CA ARG A 66 19.78 6.44 -10.84
C ARG A 66 19.94 7.61 -11.81
N ILE A 67 18.90 7.91 -12.59
CA ILE A 67 18.89 9.05 -13.54
C ILE A 67 18.70 10.37 -12.78
N THR A 68 17.76 10.41 -11.82
CA THR A 68 17.41 11.65 -11.09
C THR A 68 18.41 12.01 -9.99
N HIS A 69 19.12 11.02 -9.43
CA HIS A 69 20.08 11.20 -8.34
C HIS A 69 21.45 10.59 -8.70
N PRO A 70 22.18 11.15 -9.68
CA PRO A 70 23.42 10.56 -10.19
C PRO A 70 24.54 10.50 -9.14
N GLN A 71 24.50 11.38 -8.14
CA GLN A 71 25.48 11.44 -7.04
C GLN A 71 25.16 10.50 -5.88
N ALA A 72 23.97 9.88 -5.86
CA ALA A 72 23.62 8.94 -4.81
C ALA A 72 24.41 7.63 -4.96
N PRO A 73 24.90 7.04 -3.86
CA PRO A 73 25.67 5.81 -3.93
C PRO A 73 24.80 4.65 -4.43
N LEU A 74 25.39 3.73 -5.21
CA LEU A 74 24.68 2.59 -5.80
C LEU A 74 23.94 1.75 -4.76
N TRP A 75 24.54 1.53 -3.59
CA TRP A 75 23.92 0.73 -2.53
C TRP A 75 22.60 1.34 -2.04
N ALA A 76 22.46 2.67 -2.04
CA ALA A 76 21.23 3.35 -1.64
C ALA A 76 20.11 3.14 -2.68
N ALA A 77 20.47 3.17 -3.96
CA ALA A 77 19.55 2.84 -5.05
C ALA A 77 19.07 1.38 -4.97
N ILE A 78 20.00 0.45 -4.72
CA ILE A 78 19.68 -0.97 -4.51
C ILE A 78 18.78 -1.15 -3.30
N ALA A 79 19.13 -0.56 -2.15
CA ALA A 79 18.35 -0.67 -0.93
C ALA A 79 16.93 -0.14 -1.12
N ARG A 80 16.77 1.03 -1.75
CA ARG A 80 15.45 1.58 -2.10
C ARG A 80 14.65 0.63 -2.99
N SER A 81 15.27 0.07 -4.03
CA SER A 81 14.61 -0.84 -4.96
C SER A 81 14.19 -2.15 -4.29
N VAL A 82 15.05 -2.73 -3.43
CA VAL A 82 14.73 -3.94 -2.66
C VAL A 82 13.59 -3.70 -1.67
N LEU A 83 13.62 -2.57 -0.95
CA LEU A 83 12.55 -2.19 -0.03
C LEU A 83 11.24 -1.98 -0.78
N GLN A 84 11.28 -1.27 -1.90
CA GLN A 84 10.10 -1.02 -2.73
C GLN A 84 9.53 -2.32 -3.29
N PHE A 85 10.35 -3.18 -3.88
CA PHE A 85 9.95 -4.50 -4.38
C PHE A 85 9.31 -5.35 -3.28
N SER A 86 9.96 -5.44 -2.11
CA SER A 86 9.45 -6.25 -1.00
C SER A 86 8.11 -5.73 -0.50
N TYR A 87 8.00 -4.40 -0.31
CA TYR A 87 6.79 -3.75 0.14
C TYR A 87 5.62 -3.93 -0.84
N THR A 88 5.86 -3.69 -2.13
CA THR A 88 4.82 -3.82 -3.15
C THR A 88 4.42 -5.28 -3.36
N THR A 89 5.34 -6.24 -3.27
CA THR A 89 4.99 -7.67 -3.29
C THR A 89 4.10 -8.06 -2.12
N ILE A 90 4.44 -7.65 -0.88
CA ILE A 90 3.61 -7.94 0.31
C ILE A 90 2.23 -7.29 0.17
N PHE A 91 2.19 -6.03 -0.24
CA PHE A 91 0.93 -5.32 -0.51
C PHE A 91 0.11 -6.05 -1.59
N GLY A 92 0.76 -6.49 -2.67
CA GLY A 92 0.09 -7.19 -3.75
C GLY A 92 -0.49 -8.54 -3.31
N ALA A 93 0.17 -9.26 -2.40
CA ALA A 93 -0.37 -10.48 -1.80
C ALA A 93 -1.63 -10.19 -0.97
N TYR A 94 -1.60 -9.11 -0.19
CA TYR A 94 -2.76 -8.65 0.56
C TYR A 94 -3.92 -8.22 -0.35
N ALA A 95 -3.65 -7.43 -1.39
CA ALA A 95 -4.67 -7.00 -2.35
C ALA A 95 -5.25 -8.19 -3.14
N THR A 96 -4.42 -9.14 -3.58
CA THR A 96 -4.91 -10.38 -4.22
C THR A 96 -5.78 -11.19 -3.26
N PHE A 97 -5.38 -11.33 -2.00
CA PHE A 97 -6.20 -12.00 -0.98
C PHE A 97 -7.56 -11.30 -0.82
N LEU A 98 -7.58 -9.97 -0.67
CA LEU A 98 -8.82 -9.20 -0.56
C LEU A 98 -9.69 -9.33 -1.80
N PHE A 99 -9.11 -9.28 -3.01
CA PHE A 99 -9.84 -9.42 -4.25
C PHE A 99 -10.50 -10.80 -4.35
N LEU A 100 -9.77 -11.87 -4.02
CA LEU A 100 -10.30 -13.23 -4.00
C LEU A 100 -11.41 -13.41 -2.96
N ARG A 101 -11.28 -12.78 -1.79
CA ARG A 101 -12.25 -12.87 -0.70
C ARG A 101 -13.52 -12.06 -0.93
N THR A 102 -13.41 -10.91 -1.59
CA THR A 102 -14.50 -9.93 -1.71
C THR A 102 -15.13 -9.86 -3.10
N GLY A 103 -14.39 -10.24 -4.14
CA GLY A 103 -14.78 -10.06 -5.55
C GLY A 103 -14.89 -8.60 -5.99
N SER A 104 -14.42 -7.64 -5.18
CA SER A 104 -14.62 -6.21 -5.41
C SER A 104 -13.34 -5.51 -5.86
N LEU A 105 -13.31 -5.09 -7.12
CA LEU A 105 -12.23 -4.27 -7.66
C LEU A 105 -12.16 -2.89 -6.97
N ILE A 106 -13.32 -2.30 -6.68
CA ILE A 106 -13.40 -0.99 -6.01
C ILE A 106 -12.79 -1.06 -4.60
N ALA A 107 -13.01 -2.15 -3.88
CA ALA A 107 -12.44 -2.33 -2.55
C ALA A 107 -10.90 -2.36 -2.59
N VAL A 108 -10.30 -3.09 -3.54
CA VAL A 108 -8.84 -3.16 -3.65
C VAL A 108 -8.22 -1.86 -4.18
N ILE A 109 -8.90 -1.14 -5.09
CA ILE A 109 -8.51 0.21 -5.50
C ILE A 109 -8.49 1.15 -4.29
N ALA A 110 -9.54 1.14 -3.46
CA ALA A 110 -9.60 1.98 -2.27
C ALA A 110 -8.47 1.67 -1.27
N VAL A 111 -8.18 0.38 -1.05
CA VAL A 111 -7.07 -0.07 -0.21
C VAL A 111 -5.72 0.35 -0.79
N HIS A 112 -5.55 0.30 -2.11
CA HIS A 112 -4.34 0.78 -2.79
C HIS A 112 -4.17 2.29 -2.63
N THR A 113 -5.20 3.09 -2.93
CA THR A 113 -5.14 4.55 -2.72
C THR A 113 -4.83 4.89 -1.26
N LEU A 114 -5.43 4.17 -0.30
CA LEU A 114 -5.12 4.36 1.13
C LEU A 114 -3.66 4.02 1.44
N CYS A 115 -3.14 2.93 0.90
CA CYS A 115 -1.74 2.53 1.03
C CYS A 115 -0.79 3.60 0.49
N ASN A 116 -1.08 4.15 -0.70
CA ASN A 116 -0.29 5.23 -1.29
C ASN A 116 -0.36 6.52 -0.47
N SER A 117 -1.50 6.80 0.16
CA SER A 117 -1.68 7.97 1.03
C SER A 117 -0.94 7.83 2.37
N MET A 118 -0.89 6.62 2.95
CA MET A 118 -0.31 6.39 4.27
C MET A 118 1.21 6.15 4.21
N GLY A 119 1.67 5.44 3.18
CA GLY A 119 3.06 4.99 3.07
C GLY A 119 3.48 4.02 4.17
N LEU A 120 4.79 3.93 4.42
CA LEU A 120 5.33 3.09 5.49
C LEU A 120 5.07 3.71 6.87
N PRO A 121 4.66 2.91 7.87
CA PRO A 121 4.46 3.42 9.22
C PRO A 121 5.79 3.84 9.84
N ARG A 122 5.75 4.92 10.61
CA ARG A 122 6.87 5.36 11.44
C ARG A 122 6.93 4.46 12.68
N VAL A 123 7.94 3.61 12.75
CA VAL A 123 8.09 2.67 13.88
C VAL A 123 8.90 3.24 15.06
N HIS A 124 9.52 4.41 14.89
CA HIS A 124 10.33 5.04 15.94
C HIS A 124 10.29 6.58 15.88
N GLY A 125 10.57 7.21 17.01
CA GLY A 125 10.69 8.66 17.14
C GLY A 125 9.38 9.38 17.44
N VAL A 126 9.48 10.70 17.58
CA VAL A 126 8.33 11.58 17.82
C VAL A 126 7.55 11.81 16.52
N LEU A 127 6.21 11.87 16.62
CA LEU A 127 5.37 12.27 15.50
C LEU A 127 5.34 13.80 15.39
N GLU A 128 5.83 14.30 14.27
CA GLU A 128 5.74 15.71 13.87
C GLU A 128 4.66 15.85 12.79
N PRO A 129 3.39 16.15 13.16
CA PRO A 129 2.31 16.33 12.20
C PRO A 129 2.59 17.53 11.28
N TYR A 130 2.58 17.27 9.97
CA TYR A 130 2.86 18.28 8.94
C TYR A 130 1.87 19.46 8.92
N TRP A 131 0.71 19.33 9.58
CA TRP A 131 -0.34 20.35 9.65
C TRP A 131 -0.21 21.28 10.87
N VAL A 132 0.76 21.05 11.75
CA VAL A 132 1.00 21.92 12.91
C VAL A 132 2.12 22.90 12.55
N PRO A 133 1.91 24.22 12.70
CA PRO A 133 2.92 25.23 12.35
C PRO A 133 4.21 25.09 13.15
N ASP A 134 5.34 25.30 12.49
CA ASP A 134 6.66 25.34 13.11
C ASP A 134 6.70 26.43 14.21
N GLY A 135 6.78 26.01 15.47
CA GLY A 135 6.81 26.90 16.63
C GLY A 135 5.99 26.43 17.83
N GLU A 136 4.87 25.73 17.60
CA GLU A 136 4.03 25.17 18.68
C GLU A 136 4.62 23.89 19.32
N PHE A 137 5.64 23.31 18.69
CA PHE A 137 6.28 22.06 19.09
C PHE A 137 7.28 22.18 20.25
N ARG A 138 7.72 23.40 20.59
CA ARG A 138 8.73 23.60 21.65
C ARG A 138 8.19 23.30 23.07
N GLN A 139 6.90 23.04 23.21
CA GLN A 139 6.28 22.61 24.46
C GLN A 139 6.14 21.07 24.50
N ASN A 140 6.90 20.41 25.39
CA ASN A 140 6.89 18.95 25.61
C ASN A 140 5.49 18.29 25.72
N LYS A 141 4.45 19.05 26.08
CA LYS A 141 3.08 18.53 26.22
C LYS A 141 2.39 18.22 24.87
N ASN A 142 2.75 18.92 23.79
CA ASN A 142 2.12 18.73 22.48
C ASN A 142 2.67 17.51 21.72
N ILE A 143 3.91 17.13 22.00
CA ILE A 143 4.59 15.97 21.39
C ILE A 143 3.93 14.65 21.82
N ILE A 144 3.66 14.47 23.11
CA ILE A 144 3.01 13.26 23.65
C ILE A 144 1.58 13.14 23.13
N ARG A 145 0.87 14.27 22.99
CA ARG A 145 -0.54 14.35 22.58
C ARG A 145 -0.80 13.69 21.21
N TRP A 146 0.16 13.73 20.29
CA TRP A 146 0.00 13.14 18.96
C TRP A 146 0.77 11.83 18.78
N THR A 147 1.93 11.72 19.42
CA THR A 147 2.78 10.53 19.35
C THR A 147 2.10 9.32 20.01
N VAL A 148 1.49 9.50 21.20
CA VAL A 148 0.84 8.39 21.91
C VAL A 148 -0.37 7.85 21.14
N PRO A 149 -1.35 8.67 20.71
CA PRO A 149 -2.47 8.17 19.92
C PRO A 149 -2.03 7.49 18.62
N TYR A 150 -0.99 8.02 17.95
CA TYR A 150 -0.46 7.40 16.75
C TYR A 150 0.03 5.98 17.00
N TYR A 151 0.88 5.77 18.01
CA TYR A 151 1.38 4.43 18.33
C TYR A 151 0.29 3.49 18.86
N LEU A 152 -0.69 4.01 19.60
CA LEU A 152 -1.86 3.23 20.02
C LEU A 152 -2.70 2.79 18.83
N LEU A 153 -2.95 3.68 17.86
CA LEU A 153 -3.67 3.35 16.63
C LEU A 153 -2.88 2.40 15.74
N LEU A 154 -1.55 2.55 15.67
CA LEU A 154 -0.69 1.67 14.90
C LEU A 154 -0.74 0.24 15.46
N VAL A 155 -0.43 0.07 16.75
CA VAL A 155 -0.39 -1.26 17.38
C VAL A 155 -1.80 -1.85 17.50
N GLY A 156 -2.75 -1.07 18.03
CA GLY A 156 -4.13 -1.49 18.20
C GLY A 156 -4.82 -1.80 16.87
N GLY A 157 -4.60 -0.95 15.85
CA GLY A 157 -5.09 -1.15 14.51
C GLY A 157 -4.51 -2.40 13.85
N SER A 158 -3.20 -2.66 13.98
CA SER A 158 -2.58 -3.89 13.48
C SER A 158 -3.13 -5.15 14.16
N VAL A 159 -3.32 -5.12 15.48
CA VAL A 159 -3.89 -6.25 16.23
C VAL A 159 -5.36 -6.50 15.83
N LEU A 160 -6.15 -5.43 15.73
CA LEU A 160 -7.56 -5.52 15.31
C LEU A 160 -7.67 -6.02 13.87
N TRP A 161 -6.85 -5.48 12.97
CA TRP A 161 -6.76 -5.95 11.60
C TRP A 161 -6.43 -7.43 11.54
N TRP A 162 -5.41 -7.90 12.26
CA TRP A 162 -5.02 -9.31 12.27
C TRP A 162 -6.15 -10.22 12.75
N LYS A 163 -6.82 -9.86 13.86
CA LYS A 163 -7.93 -10.64 14.42
C LYS A 163 -9.17 -10.64 13.54
N SER A 164 -9.43 -9.55 12.83
CA SER A 164 -10.66 -9.35 12.08
C SER A 164 -10.51 -9.54 10.58
N LEU A 165 -9.29 -9.78 10.06
CA LEU A 165 -9.02 -9.89 8.63
C LEU A 165 -9.90 -10.96 7.97
N LEU A 166 -9.97 -12.15 8.54
CA LEU A 166 -10.78 -13.25 7.99
C LEU A 166 -12.30 -12.98 8.14
N PRO A 167 -12.82 -12.62 9.35
CA PRO A 167 -14.23 -12.28 9.52
C PRO A 167 -14.73 -11.16 8.60
N TRP A 168 -14.01 -10.03 8.54
CA TRP A 168 -14.45 -8.83 7.83
C TRP A 168 -14.32 -8.92 6.32
N THR A 169 -13.53 -9.86 5.81
CA THR A 169 -13.40 -10.10 4.36
C THR A 169 -14.35 -11.17 3.84
N LYS A 170 -15.22 -11.73 4.69
CA LYS A 170 -16.22 -12.71 4.25
C LYS A 170 -17.26 -12.02 3.37
N SER A 171 -17.35 -12.44 2.11
CA SER A 171 -18.31 -11.92 1.14
C SER A 171 -19.01 -13.08 0.42
N SER A 172 -20.28 -12.88 0.05
CA SER A 172 -21.00 -13.77 -0.87
C SER A 172 -20.45 -13.70 -2.30
N MET A 173 -19.69 -12.65 -2.62
CA MET A 173 -19.06 -12.40 -3.92
C MET A 173 -17.63 -12.94 -3.99
N ALA A 174 -17.19 -13.77 -3.04
CA ALA A 174 -15.85 -14.35 -3.05
C ALA A 174 -15.60 -15.13 -4.34
N LEU A 175 -14.45 -14.87 -4.98
CA LEU A 175 -14.03 -15.54 -6.21
C LEU A 175 -13.44 -16.93 -5.95
N ALA A 176 -13.11 -17.23 -4.69
CA ALA A 176 -12.56 -18.51 -4.29
C ALA A 176 -12.99 -18.89 -2.86
N SER A 177 -13.18 -20.19 -2.64
CA SER A 177 -13.41 -20.74 -1.30
C SER A 177 -12.07 -20.87 -0.58
N PHE A 178 -11.94 -20.15 0.53
CA PHE A 178 -10.86 -20.34 1.48
C PHE A 178 -11.37 -21.37 2.49
N GLY A 179 -10.76 -22.56 2.51
CA GLY A 179 -11.13 -23.62 3.44
C GLY A 179 -11.19 -23.08 4.88
N THR A 180 -12.28 -23.40 5.58
CA THR A 180 -12.48 -23.11 7.00
C THR A 180 -11.43 -23.79 7.86
#